data_AF-A0A7L1UDT6-F1
#
_entry.id   AF-A0A7L1UDT6-F1
#
_cell.length_a   1.000
_cell.length_b   1.000
_cell.length_c   1.000
_cell.angle_alpha   90.00
_cell.angle_beta   90.00
_cell.angle_gamma   90.00
#
_symmetry.space_group_name_H-M   'P 1'
#
loop_
_entity.id
_entity.type
_entity.pdbx_description
1 polymer ?
#
loop_
_entity_poly.entity_id
_entity_poly.type
_entity_poly.pdbx_seq_one_letter_code
_entity_poly.pdbx_strand_id
1 'polypeptide(L)'
;ILLLIRNPKDLAVSFYHFSNGMATLPSYETWDDFFTDFMTKKVVWGSYFEYLSEWNKYADEENIMTITYEELKENHALGVKNIAAFFGIPLTEEELQLVVERSSFQSMKKNSEKTHGTLGNVFFRKGDVGDWKNLFKEDQNEKMDKAFEEHVAGTKLGKKLKYDLYCKA
;
A
#
# COMPACT_ATOMS: atom_id res chain seq x y z
N ILE A 1 6.25 -11.45 11.92
CA ILE A 1 5.32 -11.03 10.85
C ILE A 1 5.76 -9.66 10.36
N LEU A 2 5.94 -9.49 9.05
CA LEU A 2 6.13 -8.17 8.45
C LEU A 2 4.78 -7.69 7.92
N LEU A 3 4.24 -6.63 8.51
CA LEU A 3 2.97 -6.01 8.12
C LEU A 3 3.25 -4.78 7.27
N LEU A 4 3.03 -4.91 5.95
CA LEU A 4 3.10 -3.79 5.01
C LEU A 4 1.74 -3.10 4.93
N ILE A 5 1.71 -1.79 5.21
CA ILE A 5 0.52 -0.95 5.04
C ILE A 5 0.83 0.22 4.08
N ARG A 6 -0.20 0.88 3.58
CA ARG A 6 -0.08 1.98 2.63
C ARG A 6 -1.16 3.00 2.91
N ASN A 7 -0.93 4.27 2.56
CA ASN A 7 -1.96 5.28 2.66
C ASN A 7 -3.24 4.82 1.91
N PRO A 8 -4.43 5.00 2.50
CA PRO A 8 -5.66 4.38 1.99
C PRO A 8 -6.11 4.97 0.64
N LYS A 9 -5.72 6.21 0.32
CA LYS A 9 -6.10 6.86 -0.94
C LYS A 9 -5.38 6.25 -2.13
N ASP A 10 -4.06 6.10 -2.05
CA ASP A 10 -3.29 5.42 -3.11
C ASP A 10 -3.59 3.91 -3.14
N LEU A 11 -3.88 3.30 -2.00
CA LEU A 11 -4.31 1.90 -1.96
C LEU A 11 -5.61 1.72 -2.75
N ALA A 12 -6.60 2.60 -2.54
CA ALA A 12 -7.86 2.54 -3.27
C ALA A 12 -7.65 2.70 -4.79
N VAL A 13 -6.82 3.66 -5.22
CA VAL A 13 -6.46 3.81 -6.65
C VAL A 13 -5.77 2.57 -7.20
N SER A 14 -4.83 2.00 -6.46
CA SER A 14 -4.14 0.77 -6.86
C SER A 14 -5.13 -0.39 -6.99
N PHE A 15 -6.08 -0.50 -6.07
CA PHE A 15 -7.05 -1.58 -6.04
C PHE A 15 -8.11 -1.45 -7.15
N TYR A 16 -8.54 -0.24 -7.48
CA TYR A 16 -9.38 0.02 -8.65
C TYR A 16 -8.75 -0.53 -9.94
N HIS A 17 -7.49 -0.15 -10.21
CA HIS A 17 -6.78 -0.64 -11.39
C HIS A 17 -6.51 -2.15 -11.36
N PHE A 18 -6.19 -2.70 -10.19
CA PHE A 18 -6.00 -4.15 -10.03
C PHE A 18 -7.30 -4.91 -10.32
N SER A 19 -8.44 -4.44 -9.80
CA SER A 19 -9.75 -5.07 -10.03
C SER A 19 -10.10 -5.07 -11.52
N ASN A 20 -9.84 -3.96 -12.22
CA ASN A 20 -10.10 -3.84 -13.66
C ASN A 20 -9.08 -4.59 -14.54
N GLY A 21 -7.92 -4.93 -14.01
CA GLY A 21 -6.89 -5.70 -14.71
C GLY A 21 -6.96 -7.22 -14.48
N MET A 22 -7.80 -7.67 -13.54
CA MET A 22 -7.89 -9.07 -13.12
C MET A 22 -9.23 -9.67 -13.54
N ALA A 23 -9.20 -10.64 -14.45
CA ALA A 23 -10.40 -11.31 -14.97
C ALA A 23 -11.22 -12.06 -13.90
N THR A 24 -10.60 -12.39 -12.76
CA THR A 24 -11.25 -13.10 -11.65
C THR A 24 -11.94 -12.17 -10.65
N LEU A 25 -11.82 -10.86 -10.81
CA LEU A 25 -12.40 -9.87 -9.91
C LEU A 25 -13.53 -9.10 -10.61
N PRO A 26 -14.48 -8.54 -9.85
CA PRO A 26 -15.42 -7.57 -10.41
C PRO A 26 -14.66 -6.40 -11.04
N SER A 27 -14.97 -6.09 -12.29
CA SER A 27 -14.53 -4.86 -12.94
C SER A 27 -15.53 -3.75 -12.68
N TYR A 28 -15.03 -2.52 -12.61
CA TYR A 28 -15.79 -1.30 -12.39
C TYR A 28 -15.70 -0.43 -13.64
N GLU A 29 -16.84 0.04 -14.13
CA GLU A 29 -16.89 0.95 -15.28
C GLU A 29 -16.33 2.33 -14.91
N THR A 30 -16.60 2.80 -13.69
CA THR A 30 -16.15 4.10 -13.20
C THR A 30 -15.44 4.01 -11.85
N TRP A 31 -14.62 5.03 -11.58
CA TRP A 31 -14.02 5.23 -10.26
C TRP A 31 -15.08 5.46 -9.17
N ASP A 32 -16.19 6.12 -9.48
CA ASP A 32 -17.22 6.43 -8.49
C ASP A 32 -17.93 5.17 -7.96
N ASP A 33 -18.18 4.21 -8.86
CA ASP A 33 -18.76 2.91 -8.49
C ASP A 33 -17.80 2.14 -7.58
N PHE A 34 -16.52 2.07 -7.97
CA PHE A 34 -15.49 1.43 -7.15
C PHE A 34 -15.36 2.10 -5.78
N PHE A 35 -15.29 3.43 -5.75
CA PHE A 35 -15.13 4.17 -4.51
C PHE A 35 -16.31 3.93 -3.57
N THR A 36 -17.54 3.89 -4.10
CA THR A 36 -18.74 3.58 -3.33
C THR A 36 -18.65 2.19 -2.70
N ASP A 37 -18.26 1.18 -3.47
CA ASP A 37 -18.11 -0.18 -2.95
C ASP A 37 -16.94 -0.32 -1.98
N PHE A 38 -15.84 0.40 -2.21
CA PHE A 38 -14.68 0.45 -1.32
C PHE A 38 -15.08 1.00 0.05
N MET A 39 -15.81 2.12 0.07
CA MET A 39 -16.27 2.76 1.32
C MET A 39 -17.40 1.99 2.01
N THR A 40 -18.20 1.23 1.25
CA THR A 40 -19.30 0.41 1.79
C THR A 40 -18.94 -1.06 2.01
N LYS A 41 -17.64 -1.40 1.98
CA LYS A 41 -17.08 -2.72 2.30
C LYS A 41 -17.52 -3.84 1.34
N LYS A 42 -17.93 -3.48 0.12
CA LYS A 42 -18.41 -4.41 -0.92
C LYS A 42 -17.31 -4.85 -1.89
N VAL A 43 -16.12 -4.25 -1.81
CA VAL A 43 -14.94 -4.75 -2.53
C VAL A 43 -14.46 -6.09 -1.97
N VAL A 44 -13.68 -6.81 -2.77
CA VAL A 44 -13.02 -8.04 -2.31
C VAL A 44 -12.12 -7.74 -1.11
N TRP A 45 -12.14 -8.64 -0.12
CA TRP A 45 -11.50 -8.51 1.20
C TRP A 45 -12.11 -7.48 2.17
N GLY A 46 -13.18 -6.79 1.79
CA GLY A 46 -13.95 -5.94 2.70
C GLY A 46 -13.27 -4.61 3.02
N SER A 47 -13.31 -4.19 4.30
CA SER A 47 -12.86 -2.85 4.71
C SER A 47 -11.37 -2.78 5.04
N TYR A 48 -10.66 -1.87 4.39
CA TYR A 48 -9.27 -1.58 4.75
C TYR A 48 -9.12 -0.97 6.16
N PHE A 49 -10.10 -0.18 6.60
CA PHE A 49 -10.07 0.41 7.94
C PHE A 49 -10.31 -0.62 9.05
N GLU A 50 -11.18 -1.62 8.82
CA GLU A 50 -11.32 -2.74 9.74
C GLU A 50 -10.04 -3.58 9.75
N TYR A 51 -9.44 -3.86 8.59
CA TYR A 51 -8.14 -4.54 8.50
C TYR A 51 -7.07 -3.85 9.34
N LEU A 52 -6.92 -2.52 9.21
CA LEU A 52 -5.99 -1.74 10.02
C LEU A 52 -6.35 -1.77 11.51
N SER A 53 -7.63 -1.66 11.85
CA SER A 53 -8.09 -1.70 13.25
C SER A 53 -7.80 -3.05 13.91
N GLU A 54 -8.01 -4.15 13.19
CA GLU A 54 -7.74 -5.50 13.67
C GLU A 54 -6.23 -5.73 13.85
N TRP A 55 -5.41 -5.33 12.89
CA TRP A 55 -3.94 -5.46 13.02
C TRP A 55 -3.36 -4.53 14.08
N ASN A 56 -3.99 -3.39 14.35
CA ASN A 56 -3.50 -2.47 15.36
C ASN A 56 -3.50 -3.10 16.77
N LYS A 57 -4.35 -4.11 17.03
CA LYS A 57 -4.35 -4.86 18.30
C LYS A 57 -3.01 -5.53 18.59
N TYR A 58 -2.20 -5.79 17.56
CA TYR A 58 -0.90 -6.45 17.67
C TYR A 58 0.27 -5.53 17.30
N ALA A 59 0.04 -4.23 17.13
CA ALA A 59 1.07 -3.31 16.65
C ALA A 59 2.22 -3.06 17.64
N ASP A 60 2.07 -3.51 18.90
CA ASP A 60 3.09 -3.46 19.95
C ASP A 60 3.81 -4.80 20.17
N GLU A 61 3.40 -5.87 19.48
CA GLU A 61 4.04 -7.18 19.59
C GLU A 61 5.43 -7.17 18.95
N GLU A 62 6.44 -7.64 19.69
CA GLU A 62 7.84 -7.64 19.24
C GLU A 62 8.06 -8.50 18.00
N ASN A 63 7.22 -9.53 17.80
CA ASN A 63 7.27 -10.40 16.63
C ASN A 63 6.50 -9.82 15.43
N ILE A 64 6.06 -8.55 15.46
CA ILE A 64 5.40 -7.86 14.36
C ILE A 64 6.13 -6.56 14.02
N MET A 65 6.70 -6.50 12.82
CA MET A 65 7.24 -5.27 12.25
C MET A 65 6.21 -4.65 11.32
N THR A 66 5.75 -3.45 11.66
CA THR A 66 4.96 -2.64 10.73
C THR A 66 5.87 -1.76 9.89
N ILE A 67 5.68 -1.78 8.58
CA ILE A 67 6.35 -0.90 7.63
C ILE A 67 5.32 -0.31 6.66
N THR A 68 5.54 0.93 6.24
CA THR A 68 4.69 1.57 5.22
C THR A 68 5.32 1.50 3.83
N TYR A 69 4.49 1.48 2.80
CA TYR A 69 4.95 1.62 1.42
C TYR A 69 5.68 2.96 1.22
N GLU A 70 5.22 4.01 1.91
CA GLU A 70 5.77 5.35 1.86
C GLU A 70 7.19 5.39 2.45
N GLU A 71 7.44 4.74 3.59
CA GLU A 71 8.79 4.59 4.15
C GLU A 71 9.74 3.87 3.17
N LEU A 72 9.27 2.82 2.49
CA LEU A 72 10.05 2.12 1.47
C LEU A 72 10.35 2.99 0.26
N LYS A 73 9.46 3.92 -0.09
CA LYS A 73 9.65 4.88 -1.18
C LYS A 73 10.57 6.03 -0.79
N GLU A 74 10.50 6.50 0.46
CA GLU A 74 11.37 7.57 0.99
C GLU A 74 12.82 7.10 1.12
N ASN A 75 13.05 5.91 1.68
CA ASN A 75 14.39 5.36 1.83
C ASN A 75 14.39 3.84 1.70
N HIS A 76 14.49 3.37 0.45
CA HIS A 76 14.44 1.96 0.11
C HIS A 76 15.55 1.14 0.79
N ALA A 77 16.79 1.63 0.82
CA ALA A 77 17.91 0.93 1.43
C ALA A 77 17.75 0.77 2.94
N LEU A 78 17.29 1.81 3.63
CA LEU A 78 16.96 1.72 5.06
C LEU A 78 15.81 0.74 5.31
N GLY A 79 14.80 0.76 4.46
CA GLY A 79 13.69 -0.20 4.50
C GLY A 79 14.16 -1.65 4.41
N VAL A 80 14.99 -1.98 3.42
CA VAL A 80 15.58 -3.31 3.24
C VAL A 80 16.42 -3.70 4.46
N LYS A 81 17.27 -2.79 4.96
CA LYS A 81 18.10 -3.02 6.15
C LYS A 81 17.26 -3.33 7.39
N ASN A 82 16.18 -2.58 7.62
CA ASN A 82 15.28 -2.79 8.75
C ASN A 82 14.54 -4.13 8.65
N ILE A 83 14.06 -4.49 7.45
CA ILE A 83 13.42 -5.78 7.21
C ILE A 83 14.39 -6.93 7.49
N ALA A 84 15.62 -6.85 6.97
CA ALA A 84 16.64 -7.87 7.19
C ALA A 84 16.99 -8.03 8.68
N ALA A 85 17.19 -6.92 9.39
CA ALA A 85 17.45 -6.92 10.82
C ALA A 85 16.30 -7.56 11.62
N PHE A 86 15.05 -7.25 11.28
CA PHE A 86 13.87 -7.85 11.92
C PHE A 86 13.81 -9.37 11.76
N PHE A 87 14.22 -9.89 10.61
CA PHE A 87 14.29 -11.34 10.37
C PHE A 87 15.62 -11.98 10.84
N GLY A 88 16.53 -11.21 11.45
CA GLY A 88 17.83 -11.71 11.89
C GLY A 88 18.76 -12.09 10.73
N ILE A 89 18.56 -11.50 9.55
CA ILE A 89 19.36 -11.76 8.35
C ILE A 89 20.51 -10.74 8.30
N PRO A 90 21.78 -11.16 8.52
CA PRO A 90 22.91 -10.27 8.32
C PRO A 90 23.05 -9.95 6.83
N LEU A 91 23.40 -8.70 6.51
CA LEU A 91 23.68 -8.25 5.15
C LEU A 91 25.03 -7.56 5.11
N THR A 92 25.86 -7.89 4.12
CA THR A 92 26.97 -7.02 3.72
C THR A 92 26.45 -5.81 2.94
N GLU A 93 27.31 -4.82 2.74
CA GLU A 93 26.95 -3.63 1.96
C GLU A 93 26.65 -4.00 0.49
N GLU A 94 27.40 -4.94 -0.08
CA GLU A 94 27.19 -5.44 -1.44
C GLU A 94 25.85 -6.18 -1.57
N GLU A 95 25.50 -7.01 -0.59
CA GLU A 95 24.21 -7.72 -0.56
C GLU A 95 23.04 -6.74 -0.43
N LEU A 96 23.17 -5.72 0.42
CA LEU A 96 22.17 -4.66 0.57
C LEU A 96 21.95 -3.94 -0.76
N GLN A 97 23.02 -3.50 -1.43
CA GLN A 97 22.95 -2.81 -2.72
C GLN A 97 22.29 -3.68 -3.78
N LEU A 98 22.65 -4.97 -3.85
CA LEU A 98 22.06 -5.91 -4.79
C LEU A 98 20.54 -6.09 -4.54
N VAL A 99 20.12 -6.23 -3.28
CA VAL A 99 18.70 -6.35 -2.95
C VAL A 99 17.95 -5.07 -3.33
N VAL A 100 18.48 -3.90 -2.97
CA VAL A 100 17.89 -2.58 -3.29
C VAL A 100 17.73 -2.39 -4.81
N GLU A 101 18.75 -2.75 -5.60
CA GLU A 101 18.69 -2.66 -7.05
C GLU A 101 17.61 -3.59 -7.63
N ARG A 102 17.62 -4.86 -7.23
CA ARG A 102 16.71 -5.89 -7.76
C ARG A 102 15.26 -5.66 -7.36
N SER A 103 15.02 -5.12 -6.17
CA SER A 103 13.69 -4.78 -5.66
C SER A 103 13.24 -3.37 -6.03
N SER A 104 14.04 -2.61 -6.78
CA SER A 104 13.60 -1.31 -7.30
C SER A 104 12.42 -1.48 -8.26
N PHE A 105 11.52 -0.49 -8.30
CA PHE A 105 10.35 -0.55 -9.17
C PHE A 105 10.73 -0.76 -10.64
N GLN A 106 11.78 -0.10 -11.13
CA GLN A 106 12.24 -0.23 -12.51
C GLN A 106 12.72 -1.65 -12.81
N SER A 107 13.54 -2.23 -11.93
CA SER A 107 14.02 -3.61 -12.07
C SER A 107 12.86 -4.61 -12.02
N MET A 108 11.95 -4.47 -11.06
CA MET A 108 10.79 -5.36 -10.92
C MET A 108 9.85 -5.23 -12.12
N LYS A 109 9.54 -4.00 -12.57
CA LYS A 109 8.68 -3.76 -13.74
C LYS A 109 9.29 -4.34 -15.02
N LYS A 110 10.59 -4.12 -15.24
CA LYS A 110 11.31 -4.72 -16.38
C LYS A 110 11.28 -6.26 -16.36
N ASN A 111 11.31 -6.86 -15.16
CA ASN A 111 11.26 -8.31 -15.00
C ASN A 111 9.83 -8.87 -14.89
N SER A 112 8.80 -8.02 -14.89
CA SER A 112 7.42 -8.41 -14.61
C SER A 112 6.85 -9.33 -15.68
N GLU A 113 7.16 -9.10 -16.96
CA GLU A 113 6.72 -9.95 -18.05
C GLU A 113 7.25 -11.39 -17.92
N LYS A 114 8.50 -11.54 -17.47
CA LYS A 114 9.10 -12.86 -17.25
C LYS A 114 8.50 -13.61 -16.07
N THR A 115 8.04 -12.89 -15.06
CA THR A 115 7.59 -13.46 -13.78
C THR A 115 6.07 -13.61 -13.71
N HIS A 116 5.32 -12.77 -14.42
CA HIS A 116 3.85 -12.68 -14.34
C HIS A 116 3.18 -12.63 -15.73
N GLY A 117 3.94 -12.73 -16.82
CA GLY A 117 3.40 -12.67 -18.17
C GLY A 117 2.72 -11.34 -18.46
N THR A 118 1.58 -11.39 -19.14
CA THR A 118 0.77 -10.20 -19.49
C THR A 118 0.25 -9.44 -18.27
N LEU A 119 0.12 -10.09 -17.11
CA LEU A 119 -0.30 -9.45 -15.86
C LEU A 119 0.79 -8.56 -15.25
N GLY A 120 2.04 -8.61 -15.75
CA GLY A 120 3.11 -7.75 -15.28
C GLY A 120 2.75 -6.26 -15.29
N ASN A 121 2.06 -5.80 -16.34
CA ASN A 121 1.62 -4.40 -16.45
C ASN A 121 0.46 -4.06 -15.50
N VAL A 122 -0.32 -5.06 -15.06
CA VAL A 122 -1.39 -4.88 -14.07
C VAL A 122 -0.78 -4.73 -12.68
N PHE A 123 0.19 -5.57 -12.33
CA PHE A 123 0.82 -5.57 -11.00
C PHE A 123 1.81 -4.41 -10.81
N PHE A 124 2.57 -4.05 -11.85
CA PHE A 124 3.61 -3.02 -11.80
C PHE A 124 3.20 -1.75 -12.58
N ARG A 125 2.19 -1.06 -12.07
CA ARG A 125 1.57 0.11 -12.74
C ARG A 125 2.44 1.37 -12.72
N LYS A 126 2.42 2.14 -11.62
CA LYS A 126 3.18 3.41 -11.46
C LYS A 126 4.28 3.33 -10.39
N GLY A 127 4.00 2.69 -9.26
CA GLY A 127 4.98 2.51 -8.20
C GLY A 127 5.32 3.79 -7.44
N ASP A 128 4.39 4.75 -7.34
CA ASP A 128 4.59 6.06 -6.70
C ASP A 128 3.55 6.34 -5.60
N VAL A 129 3.80 7.41 -4.83
CA VAL A 129 2.95 7.95 -3.76
C VAL A 129 2.28 9.24 -4.27
N GLY A 130 0.98 9.41 -4.00
CA GLY A 130 0.21 10.59 -4.37
C GLY A 130 -0.58 10.47 -5.67
N ASP A 131 -0.70 9.27 -6.25
CA ASP A 131 -1.46 9.06 -7.48
C ASP A 131 -2.98 9.22 -7.26
N TRP A 132 -3.43 9.12 -6.01
CA TRP A 132 -4.81 9.37 -5.61
C TRP A 132 -5.35 10.72 -6.07
N LYS A 133 -4.50 11.75 -6.17
CA LYS A 133 -4.86 13.10 -6.62
C LYS A 133 -5.44 13.13 -8.04
N ASN A 134 -5.20 12.09 -8.83
CA ASN A 134 -5.67 11.99 -10.21
C ASN A 134 -7.09 11.40 -10.34
N LEU A 135 -7.63 10.77 -9.29
CA LEU A 135 -8.94 10.12 -9.33
C LEU A 135 -9.93 10.66 -8.29
N PHE A 136 -9.44 11.04 -7.11
CA PHE A 136 -10.31 11.50 -6.03
C PHE A 136 -10.94 12.86 -6.37
N LYS A 137 -12.26 12.92 -6.22
CA LYS A 137 -13.00 14.19 -6.13
C LYS A 137 -12.92 14.75 -4.71
N GLU A 138 -13.21 16.04 -4.57
CA GLU A 138 -13.19 16.73 -3.27
C GLU A 138 -14.12 16.06 -2.24
N ASP A 139 -15.36 15.72 -2.62
CA ASP A 139 -16.31 15.06 -1.71
C ASP A 139 -15.87 13.64 -1.31
N GLN A 140 -15.22 12.90 -2.22
CA GLN A 140 -14.64 11.59 -1.95
C GLN A 140 -13.42 11.70 -1.03
N ASN A 141 -12.64 12.77 -1.20
CA ASN A 141 -11.50 13.10 -0.37
C ASN A 141 -11.95 13.31 1.08
N GLU A 142 -12.96 14.14 1.30
CA GLU A 142 -13.55 14.40 2.62
C GLU A 142 -14.14 13.13 3.25
N LYS A 143 -14.83 12.29 2.47
CA LYS A 143 -15.37 11.01 2.95
C LYS A 143 -14.27 10.07 3.42
N MET A 144 -13.16 9.97 2.69
CA MET A 144 -12.02 9.16 3.06
C MET A 144 -11.30 9.72 4.30
N ASP A 145 -11.13 11.04 4.38
CA ASP A 145 -10.54 11.73 5.54
C ASP A 145 -11.35 11.41 6.79
N LYS A 146 -12.67 11.63 6.74
CA LYS A 146 -13.57 11.34 7.85
C LYS A 146 -13.49 9.88 8.29
N ALA A 147 -13.52 8.94 7.34
CA ALA A 147 -13.43 7.51 7.66
C ALA A 147 -12.08 7.16 8.32
N PHE A 148 -10.97 7.74 7.86
CA PHE A 148 -9.67 7.54 8.49
C PHE A 148 -9.66 8.06 9.94
N GLU A 149 -10.17 9.29 10.15
CA GLU A 149 -10.22 9.89 11.49
C GLU A 149 -11.10 9.09 12.46
N GLU A 150 -12.26 8.63 12.00
CA GLU A 150 -13.21 7.87 12.83
C GLU A 150 -12.67 6.49 13.24
N HIS A 151 -11.92 5.81 12.36
CA HIS A 151 -11.57 4.40 12.57
C HIS A 151 -10.15 4.21 13.11
N VAL A 152 -9.15 4.90 12.55
CA VAL A 152 -7.75 4.48 12.74
C VAL A 152 -6.80 5.60 13.13
N ALA A 153 -7.13 6.88 12.97
CA ALA A 153 -6.16 7.96 13.21
C ALA A 153 -5.58 8.00 14.62
N GLY A 154 -6.39 7.68 15.64
CA GLY A 154 -5.94 7.61 17.03
C GLY A 154 -5.02 6.42 17.33
N THR A 155 -4.92 5.46 16.41
CA THR A 155 -4.20 4.19 16.60
C THR A 155 -2.71 4.29 16.24
N LYS A 156 -1.92 3.29 16.64
CA LYS A 156 -0.48 3.23 16.31
C LYS A 156 -0.29 3.10 14.80
N LEU A 157 -1.08 2.25 14.14
CA LEU A 157 -1.02 2.08 12.68
C LEU A 157 -1.52 3.32 11.93
N GLY A 158 -2.55 4.00 12.42
CA GLY A 158 -2.99 5.28 11.83
C GLY A 158 -1.90 6.34 11.87
N LYS A 159 -1.24 6.53 13.01
CA LYS A 159 -0.09 7.44 13.13
C LYS A 159 1.06 7.03 12.21
N LYS A 160 1.32 5.73 12.08
CA LYS A 160 2.38 5.17 11.23
C LYS A 160 2.19 5.55 9.76
N LEU A 161 0.94 5.67 9.29
CA LEU A 161 0.60 6.05 7.92
C LEU A 161 0.91 7.52 7.57
N LYS A 162 1.25 8.38 8.56
CA LYS A 162 1.52 9.82 8.35
C LYS A 162 0.47 10.49 7.44
N TYR A 163 -0.80 10.28 7.73
CA TYR A 163 -1.92 10.62 6.84
C TYR A 163 -1.92 12.07 6.36
N ASP A 164 -1.64 13.03 7.25
CA ASP A 164 -1.59 14.45 6.87
C ASP A 164 -0.55 14.72 5.77
N LEU A 165 0.59 14.02 5.80
CA LEU A 165 1.67 14.20 4.83
C LEU A 165 1.32 13.60 3.46
N TYR A 166 0.72 12.41 3.40
CA TYR A 166 0.54 11.70 2.13
C TYR A 166 -0.89 11.80 1.56
N CYS A 167 -1.87 12.19 2.39
CA CYS A 167 -3.28 12.24 2.00
C CYS A 167 -3.91 13.64 2.07
N LYS A 168 -3.30 14.62 2.74
CA LYS A 168 -3.84 16.01 2.77
C LYS A 168 -2.99 17.03 2.01
N ALA A 169 -1.76 16.69 1.65
CA ALA A 169 -0.86 17.51 0.83
C ALA A 169 -1.20 17.44 -0.66
#